data_AF-A0A067DA48-F1
#
_entry.id   AF-A0A067DA48-F1
#
_cell.length_a   1.000
_cell.length_b   1.000
_cell.length_c   1.000
_cell.angle_alpha   90.00
_cell.angle_beta   90.00
_cell.angle_gamma   90.00
#
_symmetry.space_group_name_H-M   'P 1'
#
loop_
_entity.id
_entity.type
_entity.pdbx_description
1 polymer ?
#
loop_
_entity_poly.entity_id
_entity_poly.type
_entity_poly.pdbx_seq_one_letter_code
_entity_poly.pdbx_strand_id
1 'polypeptide(L)'
;MVQSEDKATKEKGVPDFWFIAMESHHELRQNIVRHDQGALKYLTDIKWCRINDSEGFKLEFTFGPNPYFKNSVLEKTYRMIDETDIVLEEAIG
;
A
#
# COMPACT_ATOMS: atom_id res chain seq x y z
N MET A 1 10.53 -44.05 2.02
CA MET A 1 10.83 -42.62 1.83
C MET A 1 10.35 -42.22 0.44
N VAL A 2 9.22 -41.52 0.35
CA VAL A 2 8.92 -40.66 -0.79
C VAL A 2 8.24 -39.43 -0.21
N GLN A 3 9.02 -38.42 0.13
CA GLN A 3 8.49 -37.07 0.31
C GLN A 3 8.34 -36.52 -1.10
N SER A 4 7.13 -36.56 -1.64
CA SER A 4 6.77 -35.70 -2.78
C SER A 4 6.58 -34.31 -2.20
N GLU A 5 7.59 -33.47 -2.35
CA GLU A 5 7.49 -32.04 -2.10
C GLU A 5 6.32 -31.49 -2.91
N ASP A 6 5.30 -31.06 -2.21
CA ASP A 6 4.19 -30.29 -2.76
C ASP A 6 4.78 -28.96 -3.22
N LYS A 7 5.28 -28.91 -4.46
CA LYS A 7 5.55 -27.67 -5.18
C LYS A 7 4.20 -27.03 -5.44
N ALA A 8 3.66 -26.41 -4.40
CA ALA A 8 2.72 -25.32 -4.52
C ALA A 8 3.43 -24.28 -5.39
N THR A 9 3.17 -24.34 -6.69
CA THR A 9 3.26 -23.20 -7.59
C THR A 9 2.43 -22.11 -6.93
N LYS A 10 3.05 -21.31 -6.05
CA LYS A 10 2.51 -20.03 -5.60
C LYS A 10 2.06 -19.34 -6.87
N GLU A 11 0.75 -19.18 -7.03
CA GLU A 11 0.19 -18.47 -8.16
C GLU A 11 0.95 -17.15 -8.26
N LYS A 12 1.66 -16.97 -9.38
CA LYS A 12 2.30 -15.70 -9.66
C LYS A 12 1.15 -14.74 -9.94
N GLY A 13 0.76 -13.99 -8.91
CA GLY A 13 -0.22 -12.91 -9.05
C GLY A 13 0.19 -11.93 -10.15
N VAL A 14 -0.65 -10.95 -10.44
CA VAL A 14 -0.38 -9.98 -11.52
C VAL A 14 0.87 -9.17 -11.17
N PRO A 15 1.95 -9.23 -11.98
CA PRO A 15 3.15 -8.44 -11.73
C PRO A 15 2.84 -6.94 -11.74
N ASP A 16 3.49 -6.18 -10.86
CA ASP A 16 3.37 -4.73 -10.74
C ASP A 16 1.92 -4.23 -10.56
N PHE A 17 0.99 -5.07 -10.10
CA PHE A 17 -0.44 -4.77 -10.04
C PHE A 17 -0.74 -3.40 -9.42
N TRP A 18 -0.22 -3.14 -8.22
CA TRP A 18 -0.50 -1.88 -7.51
C TRP A 18 0.14 -0.68 -8.18
N PHE A 19 1.36 -0.82 -8.70
CA PHE A 19 2.00 0.26 -9.46
C PHE A 19 1.17 0.62 -10.70
N ILE A 20 0.77 -0.37 -11.50
CA ILE A 20 -0.06 -0.17 -12.69
C ILE A 20 -1.42 0.42 -12.32
N ALA A 21 -2.05 -0.07 -11.24
CA ALA A 21 -3.34 0.45 -10.77
C ALA A 21 -3.25 1.94 -10.40
N MET A 22 -2.23 2.35 -9.65
CA MET A 22 -2.03 3.75 -9.26
C MET A 22 -1.61 4.64 -10.43
N GLU A 23 -0.76 4.15 -11.34
CA GLU A 23 -0.37 4.91 -12.54
C GLU A 23 -1.53 5.09 -13.52
N SER A 24 -2.48 4.15 -13.54
CA SER A 24 -3.70 4.25 -14.36
C SER A 24 -4.75 5.18 -13.76
N HIS A 25 -4.65 5.50 -12.47
CA HIS A 25 -5.60 6.40 -11.79
C HIS A 25 -5.24 7.86 -12.07
N HIS A 26 -6.18 8.60 -12.67
CA HIS A 26 -5.97 9.98 -13.16
C HIS A 26 -5.31 10.91 -12.14
N GLU A 27 -5.80 10.91 -10.89
CA GLU A 27 -5.32 11.82 -9.84
C GLU A 27 -4.00 11.34 -9.22
N LEU A 28 -3.80 10.02 -9.09
CA LEU A 28 -2.61 9.49 -8.43
C LEU A 28 -1.40 9.56 -9.37
N ARG A 29 -1.61 9.34 -10.67
CA ARG A 29 -0.55 9.41 -11.69
C ARG A 29 0.22 10.74 -11.64
N GLN A 30 -0.48 11.85 -11.37
CA GLN A 30 0.15 13.17 -11.31
C GLN A 30 1.12 13.31 -10.13
N ASN A 31 0.95 12.49 -9.09
CA ASN A 31 1.80 12.47 -7.90
C ASN A 31 2.93 11.43 -7.98
N ILE A 32 2.95 10.57 -9.01
CA ILE A 32 3.98 9.54 -9.21
C ILE A 32 5.00 10.08 -10.23
N VAL A 33 6.17 10.48 -9.74
CA VAL A 33 7.26 10.95 -10.60
C VAL A 33 8.29 9.84 -10.85
N ARG A 34 9.24 10.10 -11.75
CA ARG A 34 10.17 9.07 -12.27
C ARG A 34 10.95 8.32 -11.18
N HIS A 35 11.29 8.99 -10.08
CA HIS A 35 12.06 8.35 -9.00
C HIS A 35 11.21 7.41 -8.14
N ASP A 36 9.90 7.62 -8.07
CA ASP A 36 8.97 6.80 -7.26
C ASP A 36 8.70 5.45 -7.92
N GLN A 37 8.64 5.43 -9.26
CA GLN A 37 8.25 4.25 -10.03
C GLN A 37 9.06 3.00 -9.67
N GLY A 38 10.36 3.17 -9.42
CA GLY A 38 11.24 2.07 -9.04
C GLY A 38 10.85 1.42 -7.72
N ALA A 39 10.49 2.22 -6.72
CA ALA A 39 10.05 1.73 -5.41
C ALA A 39 8.63 1.17 -5.46
N LEU A 40 7.71 1.83 -6.18
CA LEU A 40 6.31 1.43 -6.26
C LEU A 40 6.09 0.07 -6.94
N LYS A 41 7.01 -0.39 -7.79
CA LYS A 41 6.99 -1.77 -8.33
C LYS A 41 7.16 -2.85 -7.26
N TYR A 42 7.73 -2.50 -6.11
CA TYR A 42 7.83 -3.41 -4.97
C TYR A 42 6.62 -3.35 -4.05
N LEU A 43 5.62 -2.50 -4.33
CA LEU A 43 4.39 -2.43 -3.54
C LEU A 43 3.55 -3.69 -3.78
N THR A 44 3.41 -4.49 -2.73
CA THR A 44 2.71 -5.78 -2.77
C THR A 44 1.29 -5.70 -2.25
N ASP A 45 0.99 -4.75 -1.35
CA ASP A 45 -0.35 -4.60 -0.77
C ASP A 45 -0.63 -3.18 -0.30
N ILE A 46 -1.90 -2.76 -0.35
CA ILE A 46 -2.40 -1.52 0.25
C ILE A 46 -3.61 -1.89 1.11
N LYS A 47 -3.50 -1.65 2.41
CA LYS A 47 -4.61 -1.90 3.35
C LYS A 47 -5.16 -0.60 3.90
N TRP A 48 -6.46 -0.58 4.08
CA TRP A 48 -7.17 0.42 4.85
C TRP A 48 -7.55 -0.17 6.21
N CYS A 49 -7.28 0.58 7.27
CA CYS A 49 -7.62 0.20 8.64
C CYS A 49 -8.33 1.38 9.32
N ARG A 50 -9.51 1.15 9.89
CA ARG A 50 -10.19 2.16 10.73
C ARG A 50 -9.39 2.34 12.03
N ILE A 51 -9.22 3.58 12.47
CA ILE A 51 -8.61 3.91 13.76
C ILE A 51 -9.74 4.29 14.71
N ASN A 52 -10.12 3.34 15.57
CA ASN A 52 -11.28 3.47 16.46
C ASN A 52 -12.58 3.79 15.70
N ASP A 53 -13.75 3.68 16.33
CA ASP A 53 -15.02 3.77 15.59
C ASP A 53 -15.36 5.18 15.07
N SER A 54 -14.54 6.20 15.32
CA SER A 54 -14.80 7.59 14.88
C SER A 54 -13.56 8.49 14.71
N GLU A 55 -12.33 8.00 14.91
CA GLU A 55 -11.15 8.89 14.99
C GLU A 55 -10.35 8.97 13.68
N GLY A 56 -10.79 8.27 12.63
CA GLY A 56 -10.22 8.32 11.29
C GLY A 56 -9.73 6.97 10.78
N PHE A 57 -8.70 6.99 9.93
CA PHE A 57 -8.21 5.79 9.27
C PHE A 57 -6.71 5.82 8.97
N LYS A 58 -6.13 4.64 8.80
CA LYS A 58 -4.76 4.41 8.40
C LYS A 58 -4.71 3.69 7.06
N LEU A 59 -3.79 4.13 6.21
CA LEU A 59 -3.35 3.40 5.03
C LEU A 59 -2.01 2.73 5.33
N GLU A 60 -1.91 1.44 5.06
CA GLU A 60 -0.68 0.66 5.18
C GLU A 60 -0.23 0.20 3.80
N PHE A 61 0.95 0.63 3.37
CA PHE A 61 1.57 0.29 2.09
C PHE A 61 2.65 -0.75 2.34
N THR A 62 2.40 -2.00 1.98
CA THR A 62 3.33 -3.11 2.21
C THR A 62 4.23 -3.32 1.01
N PHE A 63 5.54 -3.25 1.22
CA PHE A 63 6.55 -3.42 0.20
C PHE A 63 7.37 -4.71 0.39
N GLY A 64 7.72 -5.33 -0.73
CA GLY A 64 8.77 -6.34 -0.76
C GLY A 64 10.17 -5.72 -0.53
N PRO A 65 11.19 -6.55 -0.27
CA PRO A 65 12.58 -6.10 -0.17
C PRO A 65 13.01 -5.33 -1.42
N ASN A 66 13.56 -4.13 -1.24
CA ASN A 66 13.88 -3.21 -2.34
C ASN A 66 15.12 -2.35 -1.99
N PRO A 67 15.78 -1.73 -2.98
CA PRO A 67 17.01 -0.95 -2.76
C PRO A 67 16.77 0.48 -2.30
N TYR A 68 15.52 0.93 -2.13
CA TYR A 68 15.17 2.32 -1.89
C TYR A 68 15.04 2.64 -0.39
N PHE A 69 14.47 1.71 0.38
CA PHE A 69 14.30 1.86 1.82
C PHE A 69 14.26 0.50 2.54
N LYS A 70 14.41 0.53 3.87
CA LYS A 70 14.45 -0.67 4.71
C LYS A 70 13.07 -1.09 5.24
N ASN A 71 12.13 -0.16 5.33
CA ASN A 71 10.80 -0.40 5.88
C ASN A 71 10.01 -1.38 4.99
N SER A 72 9.42 -2.40 5.59
CA SER A 72 8.51 -3.30 4.86
C SER A 72 7.08 -2.74 4.78
N VAL A 73 6.72 -1.79 5.64
CA VAL A 73 5.43 -1.11 5.65
C VAL A 73 5.67 0.39 5.82
N LEU A 74 5.04 1.18 4.95
CA LEU A 74 4.88 2.63 5.14
C LEU A 74 3.44 2.90 5.54
N GLU A 75 3.23 3.83 6.47
CA GLU A 75 1.92 4.12 7.03
C GLU A 75 1.56 5.58 6.84
N LYS A 76 0.31 5.85 6.49
CA LYS A 76 -0.27 7.19 6.52
C LYS A 76 -1.55 7.18 7.33
N THR A 77 -1.58 7.97 8.40
CA THR A 77 -2.71 8.08 9.32
C THR A 77 -3.43 9.41 9.09
N TYR A 78 -4.75 9.35 8.92
CA TYR A 78 -5.64 10.49 8.81
C TYR A 78 -6.55 10.51 10.03
N ARG A 79 -6.46 11.55 10.85
CA ARG A 79 -7.38 11.79 11.97
C ARG A 79 -8.52 12.70 11.55
N MET A 80 -9.74 12.34 11.93
CA MET A 80 -10.96 13.02 11.50
C MET A 80 -11.71 13.58 12.71
N ILE A 81 -12.29 14.78 12.58
CA ILE A 81 -12.99 15.46 13.68
C ILE A 81 -14.39 14.87 13.90
N ASP A 82 -15.08 14.48 12.82
CA ASP A 82 -16.42 13.88 12.84
C ASP A 82 -16.59 12.97 11.61
N GLU A 83 -17.45 11.95 11.70
CA GLU A 83 -17.79 11.07 10.57
C GLU A 83 -18.84 11.69 9.63
N THR A 84 -19.65 12.60 10.17
CA THR A 84 -20.73 13.27 9.44
C THR A 84 -20.22 14.41 8.58
N ASP A 85 -19.33 15.22 9.13
CA ASP A 85 -18.55 16.22 8.40
C ASP A 85 -17.11 15.71 8.29
N ILE A 86 -16.75 15.17 7.12
CA ILE A 86 -15.41 14.66 6.80
C ILE A 86 -14.40 15.82 6.83
N VAL A 87 -13.98 16.22 8.02
CA VAL A 87 -13.00 17.26 8.26
C VAL A 87 -11.72 16.59 8.74
N LEU A 88 -10.69 16.66 7.89
CA LEU A 88 -9.36 16.17 8.22
C LEU A 88 -8.74 17.09 9.28
N GLU A 89 -8.47 16.53 10.46
CA GLU A 89 -7.78 17.23 11.55
C GLU A 89 -6.27 17.21 11.34
N GLU A 90 -5.73 16.03 11.12
CA GLU A 90 -4.28 15.79 11.10
C GLU A 90 -3.93 14.65 10.14
N ALA A 91 -2.84 14.81 9.39
CA ALA A 91 -2.26 13.76 8.55
C ALA A 91 -0.83 13.44 9.02
N ILE A 92 -0.64 12.25 9.58
CA ILE A 92 0.63 11.78 10.16
C ILE A 92 1.24 10.70 9.27
N GLY A 93 2.54 10.78 9.05
CA GLY A 93 3.31 9.86 8.21
C GLY A 93 4.14 10.61 7.18
#